data_AF-A0A2A5S7D0-F1
#
_entry.id   AF-A0A2A5S7D0-F1
#
_cell.length_a   1.000
_cell.length_b   1.000
_cell.length_c   1.000
_cell.angle_alpha   90.00
_cell.angle_beta   90.00
_cell.angle_gamma   90.00
#
_symmetry.space_group_name_H-M   'P 1'
#
loop_
_entity.id
_entity.type
_entity.pdbx_description
1 polymer ?
#
loop_
_entity_poly.entity_id
_entity_poly.type
_entity_poly.pdbx_seq_one_letter_code
_entity_poly.pdbx_strand_id
1 'polypeptide(L)'
;MSYEKQTWNQYDELKTEEENIKNGAVVTDNRMNHMESGIGDNDNNLASHLADTNNPHKVTAAQIGLDKVINVKQASKVEFDSHTSDISNPHKVTATQVGAYSKDESDQKLATQKQAIDSHINNKSNPHAVTASQVGAYTKTEADAKFATSQSLKDLSNKVIANKGNLASGTDLDNVIDIGTYRIGGLTGETDIINVPSERSGTTIYAYLTVSGTTTSVVQELIVYDSKTVSQIYNRSRSGSTPTFSPWSKTVMADYSGKVTIKDLVVTATVKTVNLEITGQSTKTVSIYNGGGQIILTRIGPMVQADIRSMPAIPANTTISGVIPDGYKPAADYTSITHSNNRLIFYANGSIKPDNNAMVSDNGYYSCSWVTKDATPTT
;
A
#
# COMPACT_ATOMS: atom_id res chain seq x y z
N MET A 1 -56.19 91.52 -100.15
CA MET A 1 -56.24 92.73 -101.00
C MET A 1 -57.40 92.55 -101.97
N SER A 2 -58.40 93.43 -101.91
CA SER A 2 -59.53 93.42 -102.86
C SER A 2 -58.99 93.79 -104.23
N TYR A 3 -59.07 92.87 -105.20
CA TYR A 3 -58.58 93.12 -106.55
C TYR A 3 -59.64 93.95 -107.29
N GLU A 4 -59.39 95.25 -107.45
CA GLU A 4 -60.19 96.05 -108.37
C GLU A 4 -60.04 95.45 -109.77
N LYS A 5 -61.16 94.98 -110.33
CA LYS A 5 -61.18 94.30 -111.62
C LYS A 5 -60.79 95.31 -112.70
N GLN A 6 -59.54 95.26 -113.15
CA GLN A 6 -59.06 96.13 -114.23
C GLN A 6 -59.86 95.85 -115.51
N THR A 7 -60.55 96.85 -116.02
CA THR A 7 -61.17 96.85 -117.36
C THR A 7 -60.07 97.05 -118.39
N TRP A 8 -59.86 96.01 -119.18
CA TRP A 8 -58.78 95.85 -120.13
C TRP A 8 -59.26 96.26 -121.54
N ASN A 9 -58.74 97.36 -122.07
CA ASN A 9 -59.06 97.79 -123.43
C ASN A 9 -58.09 97.15 -124.44
N GLN A 10 -58.54 96.81 -125.65
CA GLN A 10 -57.64 96.29 -126.68
C GLN A 10 -56.64 97.37 -127.12
N TYR A 11 -55.43 96.94 -127.51
CA TYR A 11 -54.46 97.83 -128.14
C TYR A 11 -55.02 98.30 -129.48
N ASP A 12 -54.98 99.61 -129.72
CA ASP A 12 -55.47 100.23 -130.93
C ASP A 12 -54.28 100.61 -131.80
N GLU A 13 -54.07 99.88 -132.91
CA GLU A 13 -52.95 100.10 -133.83
C GLU A 13 -52.96 101.49 -134.49
N LEU A 14 -54.09 102.21 -134.44
CA LEU A 14 -54.22 103.55 -134.97
C LEU A 14 -53.82 104.64 -133.96
N LYS A 15 -53.57 104.27 -132.69
CA LYS A 15 -53.13 105.19 -131.63
C LYS A 15 -51.64 105.04 -131.34
N THR A 16 -51.04 106.12 -130.86
CA THR A 16 -49.66 106.08 -130.36
C THR A 16 -49.56 105.27 -129.06
N GLU A 17 -48.35 104.82 -128.72
CA GLU A 17 -48.10 104.04 -127.50
C GLU A 17 -48.55 104.78 -126.22
N GLU A 18 -48.33 106.09 -126.13
CA GLU A 18 -48.79 106.91 -125.01
C GLU A 18 -50.32 107.00 -124.93
N GLU A 19 -51.01 107.08 -126.07
CA GLU A 19 -52.47 107.08 -126.11
C GLU A 19 -53.04 105.70 -125.73
N ASN A 20 -52.39 104.63 -126.17
CA ASN A 20 -52.75 103.25 -125.79
C ASN A 20 -52.54 103.01 -124.29
N ILE A 21 -51.45 103.50 -123.71
CA ILE A 21 -51.21 103.47 -122.25
C ILE A 21 -52.34 104.21 -121.51
N LYS A 22 -52.69 105.42 -121.96
CA LYS A 22 -53.73 106.24 -121.32
C LYS A 22 -55.13 105.64 -121.44
N ASN A 23 -55.40 104.90 -122.53
CA ASN A 23 -56.63 104.15 -122.73
C ASN A 23 -56.68 102.83 -121.94
N GLY A 24 -55.63 102.47 -121.20
CA GLY A 24 -55.58 101.20 -120.46
C GLY A 24 -55.46 99.98 -121.38
N ALA A 25 -54.79 100.12 -122.52
CA ALA A 25 -54.56 99.01 -123.44
C ALA A 25 -53.83 97.85 -122.75
N VAL A 26 -54.22 96.62 -123.08
CA VAL A 26 -53.69 95.39 -122.45
C VAL A 26 -52.22 95.14 -122.81
N VAL A 27 -51.84 95.50 -124.03
CA VAL A 27 -50.59 95.08 -124.66
C VAL A 27 -49.76 96.30 -125.04
N THR A 28 -49.40 97.12 -124.06
CA THR A 28 -48.41 98.19 -124.24
C THR A 28 -47.01 97.66 -124.01
N ASP A 29 -45.99 98.21 -124.65
CA ASP A 29 -44.58 97.82 -124.54
C ASP A 29 -44.11 97.74 -123.08
N ASN A 30 -44.47 98.72 -122.25
CA ASN A 30 -44.12 98.72 -120.81
C ASN A 30 -44.65 97.49 -120.05
N ARG A 31 -45.83 97.01 -120.41
CA ARG A 31 -46.46 95.86 -119.75
C ARG A 31 -45.90 94.54 -120.24
N MET A 32 -45.62 94.45 -121.54
CA MET A 32 -44.90 93.32 -122.12
C MET A 32 -43.51 93.19 -121.49
N ASN A 33 -42.75 94.30 -121.40
CA ASN A 33 -41.44 94.33 -120.74
C ASN A 33 -41.50 93.92 -119.26
N HIS A 34 -42.55 94.32 -118.53
CA HIS A 34 -42.73 93.91 -117.13
C HIS A 34 -43.00 92.41 -117.00
N MET A 35 -43.81 91.83 -117.90
CA MET A 35 -44.04 90.38 -117.94
C MET A 35 -42.78 89.61 -118.32
N GLU A 36 -42.04 90.06 -119.34
CA GLU A 36 -40.76 89.46 -119.73
C GLU A 36 -39.75 89.50 -118.59
N SER A 37 -39.66 90.62 -117.88
CA SER A 37 -38.81 90.75 -116.69
C SER A 37 -39.23 89.77 -115.59
N GLY A 38 -40.54 89.68 -115.29
CA GLY A 38 -41.06 88.76 -114.28
C GLY A 38 -40.86 87.29 -114.65
N ILE A 39 -40.98 86.94 -115.93
CA ILE A 39 -40.66 85.59 -116.44
C ILE A 39 -39.16 85.31 -116.29
N GLY A 40 -38.31 86.25 -116.67
CA GLY A 40 -36.85 86.12 -116.53
C GLY A 40 -36.40 85.96 -115.08
N ASP A 41 -36.96 86.74 -114.15
CA ASP A 41 -36.68 86.61 -112.71
C ASP A 41 -37.10 85.24 -112.17
N ASN A 42 -38.24 84.71 -112.62
CA ASN A 42 -38.73 83.42 -112.17
C ASN A 42 -37.90 82.25 -112.73
N ASP A 43 -37.48 82.33 -114.00
CA ASP A 43 -36.57 81.34 -114.60
C ASP A 43 -35.20 81.34 -113.89
N ASN A 44 -34.66 82.52 -113.56
CA ASN A 44 -33.43 82.64 -112.80
C ASN A 44 -33.57 82.03 -111.38
N ASN A 45 -34.68 82.30 -110.69
CA ASN A 45 -34.96 81.73 -109.38
C ASN A 45 -35.10 80.19 -109.43
N LEU A 46 -35.81 79.67 -110.43
CA LEU A 46 -35.98 78.23 -110.61
C LEU A 46 -34.66 77.54 -110.96
N ALA A 47 -33.84 78.15 -111.83
CA ALA A 47 -32.51 77.66 -112.16
C ALA A 47 -31.60 77.65 -110.92
N SER A 48 -31.65 78.71 -110.10
CA SER A 48 -30.91 78.78 -108.84
C SER A 48 -31.38 77.71 -107.85
N HIS A 49 -32.69 77.48 -107.72
CA HIS A 49 -33.22 76.43 -106.83
C HIS A 49 -32.83 75.03 -107.33
N LEU A 50 -32.90 74.76 -108.63
CA LEU A 50 -32.53 73.45 -109.21
C LEU A 50 -31.03 73.16 -109.04
N ALA A 51 -30.21 74.21 -109.06
CA ALA A 51 -28.78 74.13 -108.79
C ALA A 51 -28.43 74.03 -107.30
N ASP A 52 -29.37 74.36 -106.39
CA ASP A 52 -29.12 74.27 -104.94
C ASP A 52 -29.09 72.81 -104.49
N THR A 53 -27.87 72.31 -104.29
CA THR A 53 -27.61 70.98 -103.75
C THR A 53 -27.27 71.02 -102.25
N ASN A 54 -27.53 72.13 -101.56
CA ASN A 54 -27.43 72.15 -100.12
C ASN A 54 -28.64 71.46 -99.49
N ASN A 55 -28.48 71.00 -98.25
CA ASN A 55 -29.56 70.43 -97.45
C ASN A 55 -30.76 71.40 -97.43
N PRO A 56 -31.94 71.03 -97.98
CA PRO A 56 -32.53 69.68 -98.02
C PRO A 56 -32.17 68.76 -99.20
N HIS A 57 -31.54 69.25 -100.27
CA HIS A 57 -31.19 68.42 -101.43
C HIS A 57 -29.83 67.73 -101.23
N LYS A 58 -29.73 66.44 -101.61
CA LYS A 58 -28.47 65.65 -101.62
C LYS A 58 -27.68 65.65 -100.29
N VAL A 59 -28.36 65.42 -99.16
CA VAL A 59 -27.74 65.34 -97.83
C VAL A 59 -26.69 64.21 -97.76
N THR A 60 -25.44 64.56 -97.46
CA THR A 60 -24.31 63.66 -97.24
C THR A 60 -24.20 63.24 -95.78
N ALA A 61 -23.52 62.13 -95.48
CA ALA A 61 -23.26 61.70 -94.10
C ALA A 61 -22.53 62.78 -93.28
N ALA A 62 -21.69 63.61 -93.92
CA ALA A 62 -21.04 64.75 -93.29
C ALA A 62 -22.04 65.84 -92.86
N GLN A 63 -23.07 66.12 -93.67
CA GLN A 63 -24.08 67.14 -93.34
C GLN A 63 -24.94 66.80 -92.12
N ILE A 64 -25.02 65.53 -91.72
CA ILE A 64 -25.72 65.07 -90.51
C ILE A 64 -24.77 64.60 -89.39
N GLY A 65 -23.45 64.85 -89.52
CA GLY A 65 -22.45 64.52 -88.49
C GLY A 65 -22.16 63.02 -88.33
N LEU A 66 -22.43 62.20 -89.37
CA LEU A 66 -22.20 60.76 -89.39
C LEU A 66 -21.06 60.34 -90.35
N ASP A 67 -20.23 61.28 -90.82
CA ASP A 67 -19.10 61.02 -91.73
C ASP A 67 -18.05 60.07 -91.15
N LYS A 68 -17.93 60.00 -89.82
CA LYS A 68 -17.01 59.10 -89.11
C LYS A 68 -17.64 57.77 -88.67
N VAL A 69 -18.95 57.58 -88.88
CA VAL A 69 -19.61 56.32 -88.55
C VAL A 69 -19.30 55.31 -89.65
N ILE A 70 -18.25 54.53 -89.41
CA ILE A 70 -17.89 53.38 -90.24
C ILE A 70 -18.88 52.23 -90.02
N ASN A 71 -19.34 51.59 -91.10
CA ASN A 71 -20.21 50.41 -91.03
C ASN A 71 -19.36 49.17 -90.69
N VAL A 72 -18.78 49.13 -89.48
CA VAL A 72 -17.97 47.98 -89.04
C VAL A 72 -18.88 46.78 -88.79
N LYS A 73 -18.41 45.60 -89.19
CA LYS A 73 -19.04 44.30 -88.96
C LYS A 73 -19.34 44.12 -87.45
N GLN A 74 -20.58 44.35 -87.05
CA GLN A 74 -21.15 43.60 -85.92
C GLN A 74 -20.98 42.11 -86.24
N ALA A 75 -20.66 41.30 -85.21
CA ALA A 75 -20.78 39.86 -85.31
C ALA A 75 -22.18 39.55 -85.85
N SER A 76 -22.25 38.72 -86.90
CA SER A 76 -23.52 38.22 -87.39
C SER A 76 -24.27 37.57 -86.23
N LYS A 77 -25.61 37.53 -86.32
CA LYS A 77 -26.41 36.81 -85.33
C LYS A 77 -25.89 35.37 -85.12
N VAL A 78 -25.41 34.73 -86.20
CA VAL A 78 -24.80 33.40 -86.16
C VAL A 78 -23.52 33.36 -85.32
N GLU A 79 -22.60 34.31 -85.48
CA GLU A 79 -21.38 34.39 -84.68
C GLU A 79 -21.68 34.66 -83.20
N PHE A 80 -22.67 35.52 -82.92
CA PHE A 80 -23.11 35.80 -81.56
C PHE A 80 -23.78 34.58 -80.89
N ASP A 81 -24.65 33.89 -81.62
CA ASP A 81 -25.31 32.66 -81.15
C ASP A 81 -24.28 31.54 -80.96
N SER A 82 -23.27 31.43 -81.84
CA SER A 82 -22.14 30.50 -81.71
C SER A 82 -21.30 30.79 -80.46
N HIS A 83 -21.00 32.05 -80.18
CA HIS A 83 -20.28 32.43 -78.96
C HIS A 83 -21.12 32.12 -77.71
N THR A 84 -22.42 32.43 -77.72
CA THR A 84 -23.32 32.20 -76.57
C THR A 84 -23.51 30.70 -76.28
N SER A 85 -23.39 29.87 -77.31
CA SER A 85 -23.44 28.41 -77.20
C SER A 85 -22.08 27.77 -76.95
N ASP A 86 -20.98 28.53 -76.97
CA ASP A 86 -19.66 28.00 -76.66
C ASP A 86 -19.60 27.59 -75.18
N ILE A 87 -19.25 26.33 -74.97
CA ILE A 87 -19.06 25.70 -73.66
C ILE A 87 -17.62 25.21 -73.49
N SER A 88 -16.73 25.65 -74.36
CA SER A 88 -15.30 25.44 -74.25
C SER A 88 -14.72 26.45 -73.27
N ASN A 89 -13.66 26.07 -72.56
CA ASN A 89 -12.89 26.98 -71.70
C ASN A 89 -12.57 28.27 -72.48
N PRO A 90 -13.02 29.46 -72.02
CA PRO A 90 -13.42 29.82 -70.65
C PRO A 90 -14.87 29.60 -70.21
N HIS A 91 -15.79 29.28 -71.13
CA HIS A 91 -17.20 29.08 -70.80
C HIS A 91 -17.42 27.64 -70.31
N LYS A 92 -17.90 27.46 -69.06
CA LYS A 92 -18.21 26.15 -68.43
C LYS A 92 -17.02 25.19 -68.21
N VAL A 93 -15.98 25.65 -67.51
CA VAL A 93 -14.86 24.80 -67.09
C VAL A 93 -15.29 23.65 -66.17
N THR A 94 -14.76 22.47 -66.43
CA THR A 94 -14.98 21.22 -65.68
C THR A 94 -13.86 21.01 -64.66
N ALA A 95 -14.10 20.17 -63.65
CA ALA A 95 -13.09 19.83 -62.63
C ALA A 95 -11.78 19.29 -63.27
N THR A 96 -11.91 18.45 -64.30
CA THR A 96 -10.77 17.92 -65.07
C THR A 96 -9.95 19.02 -65.73
N GLN A 97 -10.59 20.06 -66.28
CA GLN A 97 -9.89 21.18 -66.94
C GLN A 97 -9.05 22.01 -65.97
N VAL A 98 -9.38 22.02 -64.66
CA VAL A 98 -8.63 22.75 -63.63
C VAL A 98 -7.80 21.85 -62.73
N GLY A 99 -7.72 20.54 -63.03
CA GLY A 99 -6.99 19.56 -62.21
C GLY A 99 -7.62 19.29 -60.83
N ALA A 100 -8.88 19.68 -60.63
CA ALA A 100 -9.64 19.38 -59.42
C ALA A 100 -10.30 18.00 -59.51
N TYR A 101 -10.59 17.40 -58.36
CA TYR A 101 -11.43 16.21 -58.32
C TYR A 101 -12.87 16.58 -58.69
N SER A 102 -13.52 15.70 -59.44
CA SER A 102 -14.97 15.73 -59.57
C SER A 102 -15.64 15.55 -58.20
N LYS A 103 -16.92 15.91 -58.13
CA LYS A 103 -17.74 15.65 -56.95
C LYS A 103 -17.72 14.16 -56.58
N ASP A 104 -17.90 13.29 -57.58
CA ASP A 104 -17.94 11.85 -57.37
C ASP A 104 -16.62 11.30 -56.83
N GLU A 105 -15.49 11.74 -57.37
CA GLU A 105 -14.16 11.35 -56.86
C GLU A 105 -13.92 11.82 -55.43
N SER A 106 -14.35 13.04 -55.10
CA SER A 106 -14.24 13.59 -53.74
C SER A 106 -15.09 12.80 -52.75
N ASP A 107 -16.33 12.50 -53.12
CA ASP A 107 -17.25 11.72 -52.30
C ASP A 107 -16.73 10.29 -52.09
N GLN A 108 -16.16 9.65 -53.12
CA GLN A 108 -15.53 8.33 -53.02
C GLN A 108 -14.33 8.35 -52.06
N LYS A 109 -13.43 9.33 -52.18
CA LYS A 109 -12.28 9.46 -51.29
C LYS A 109 -12.71 9.67 -49.84
N LEU A 110 -13.72 10.51 -49.62
CA LEU A 110 -14.27 10.75 -48.29
C LEU A 110 -14.90 9.48 -47.71
N ALA A 111 -15.63 8.71 -48.53
CA ALA A 111 -16.22 7.43 -48.13
C ALA A 111 -15.14 6.41 -47.73
N THR A 112 -14.06 6.29 -48.51
CA THR A 112 -12.92 5.42 -48.17
C THR A 112 -12.27 5.83 -46.85
N GLN A 113 -12.04 7.13 -46.64
CA GLN A 113 -11.48 7.63 -45.38
C GLN A 113 -12.40 7.33 -44.19
N LYS A 114 -13.70 7.55 -44.34
CA LYS A 114 -14.70 7.22 -43.33
C LYS A 114 -14.66 5.74 -42.96
N GLN A 115 -14.61 4.86 -43.97
CA GLN A 115 -14.54 3.41 -43.73
C GLN A 115 -13.27 3.00 -42.96
N ALA A 116 -12.11 3.60 -43.28
CA ALA A 116 -10.87 3.35 -42.56
C ALA A 116 -10.95 3.79 -41.09
N ILE A 117 -11.54 4.96 -40.82
CA ILE A 117 -11.77 5.48 -39.47
C ILE A 117 -12.74 4.58 -38.70
N ASP A 118 -13.87 4.21 -39.32
CA ASP A 118 -14.86 3.33 -38.69
C ASP A 118 -14.24 1.95 -38.37
N SER A 119 -13.40 1.41 -39.26
CA SER A 119 -12.64 0.17 -39.00
C SER A 119 -11.70 0.32 -37.79
N HIS A 120 -10.95 1.41 -37.72
CA HIS A 120 -10.05 1.69 -36.59
C HIS A 120 -10.82 1.81 -35.25
N ILE A 121 -11.91 2.59 -35.20
CA ILE A 121 -12.73 2.79 -34.00
C ILE A 121 -13.27 1.45 -33.47
N ASN A 122 -13.65 0.56 -34.39
CA ASN A 122 -14.20 -0.75 -34.07
C ASN A 122 -13.12 -1.81 -33.81
N ASN A 123 -11.85 -1.54 -34.07
CA ASN A 123 -10.76 -2.46 -33.77
C ASN A 123 -10.56 -2.57 -32.24
N LYS A 124 -10.96 -3.71 -31.66
CA LYS A 124 -10.77 -4.06 -30.25
C LYS A 124 -9.62 -5.07 -30.05
N SER A 125 -8.73 -5.18 -31.04
CA SER A 125 -7.51 -5.94 -30.90
C SER A 125 -6.48 -5.14 -30.11
N ASN A 126 -5.63 -5.82 -29.35
CA ASN A 126 -4.49 -5.24 -28.63
C ASN A 126 -3.70 -4.30 -29.57
N PRO A 127 -3.56 -2.98 -29.29
CA PRO A 127 -3.59 -2.31 -27.97
C PRO A 127 -4.94 -1.87 -27.39
N HIS A 128 -6.05 -1.95 -28.12
CA HIS A 128 -7.37 -1.55 -27.60
C HIS A 128 -8.05 -2.73 -26.88
N ALA A 129 -8.62 -2.47 -25.70
CA ALA A 129 -9.38 -3.46 -24.90
C ALA A 129 -8.59 -4.71 -24.47
N VAL A 130 -7.34 -4.55 -24.02
CA VAL A 130 -6.53 -5.66 -23.49
C VAL A 130 -7.13 -6.26 -22.21
N THR A 131 -7.18 -7.58 -22.17
CA THR A 131 -7.59 -8.38 -21.01
C THR A 131 -6.40 -8.66 -20.10
N ALA A 132 -6.65 -8.99 -18.84
CA ALA A 132 -5.61 -9.43 -17.91
C ALA A 132 -4.77 -10.59 -18.48
N SER A 133 -5.44 -11.54 -19.17
CA SER A 133 -4.77 -12.64 -19.87
C SER A 133 -3.81 -12.18 -20.98
N GLN A 134 -4.11 -11.09 -21.68
CA GLN A 134 -3.25 -10.58 -22.76
C GLN A 134 -1.96 -9.93 -22.26
N VAL A 135 -1.89 -9.54 -20.98
CA VAL A 135 -0.71 -8.91 -20.36
C VAL A 135 -0.06 -9.78 -19.28
N GLY A 136 -0.52 -11.03 -19.11
CA GLY A 136 -0.01 -11.94 -18.08
C GLY A 136 -0.41 -11.55 -16.65
N ALA A 137 -1.41 -10.69 -16.49
CA ALA A 137 -1.96 -10.33 -15.18
C ALA A 137 -3.05 -11.34 -14.77
N TYR A 138 -3.18 -11.59 -13.47
CA TYR A 138 -4.29 -12.37 -12.94
C TYR A 138 -5.61 -11.60 -13.09
N THR A 139 -6.68 -12.33 -13.40
CA THR A 139 -8.04 -11.81 -13.28
C THR A 139 -8.37 -11.50 -11.83
N LYS A 140 -9.39 -10.65 -11.61
CA LYS A 140 -9.90 -10.38 -10.26
C LYS A 140 -10.26 -11.67 -9.52
N THR A 141 -10.95 -12.60 -10.18
CA THR A 141 -11.32 -13.90 -9.59
C THR A 141 -10.10 -14.74 -9.21
N GLU A 142 -9.05 -14.79 -10.03
CA GLU A 142 -7.83 -15.54 -9.72
C GLU A 142 -7.03 -14.89 -8.59
N ALA A 143 -6.94 -13.56 -8.58
CA ALA A 143 -6.32 -12.82 -7.48
C ALA A 143 -7.09 -13.07 -6.19
N ASP A 144 -8.41 -12.86 -6.19
CA ASP A 144 -9.27 -13.11 -5.05
C ASP A 144 -9.16 -14.57 -4.59
N ALA A 145 -9.15 -15.55 -5.48
CA ALA A 145 -8.94 -16.96 -5.11
C ALA A 145 -7.57 -17.22 -4.47
N LYS A 146 -6.50 -16.60 -4.98
CA LYS A 146 -5.14 -16.76 -4.42
C LYS A 146 -4.97 -16.04 -3.07
N PHE A 147 -5.61 -14.89 -2.88
CA PHE A 147 -5.53 -14.12 -1.63
C PHE A 147 -6.56 -14.55 -0.58
N ALA A 148 -7.74 -15.02 -0.97
CA ALA A 148 -8.86 -15.33 -0.09
C ALA A 148 -8.92 -16.79 0.37
N THR A 149 -7.92 -17.63 0.07
CA THR A 149 -7.90 -18.94 0.73
C THR A 149 -7.75 -18.74 2.23
N SER A 150 -8.78 -19.14 2.99
CA SER A 150 -8.72 -19.26 4.45
C SER A 150 -7.55 -20.15 4.90
N GLN A 151 -6.95 -20.90 3.98
CA GLN A 151 -5.69 -21.59 4.12
C GLN A 151 -4.55 -20.65 4.57
N SER A 152 -4.39 -19.44 4.02
CA SER A 152 -3.27 -18.56 4.40
C SER A 152 -3.37 -18.04 5.85
N LEU A 153 -4.58 -17.70 6.30
CA LEU A 153 -4.85 -17.26 7.68
C LEU A 153 -4.88 -18.43 8.67
N LYS A 154 -5.42 -19.60 8.27
CA LYS A 154 -5.36 -20.83 9.07
C LYS A 154 -3.93 -21.35 9.19
N ASP A 155 -3.13 -21.26 8.14
CA ASP A 155 -1.71 -21.62 8.14
C ASP A 155 -0.93 -20.74 9.10
N LEU A 156 -1.23 -19.44 9.18
CA LEU A 156 -0.62 -18.57 10.18
C LEU A 156 -1.05 -18.95 11.61
N SER A 157 -2.33 -19.28 11.81
CA SER A 157 -2.83 -19.76 13.11
C SER A 157 -2.26 -21.12 13.53
N ASN A 158 -1.83 -21.94 12.57
CA ASN A 158 -1.16 -23.22 12.81
C ASN A 158 0.37 -23.08 12.94
N LYS A 159 0.96 -21.96 12.50
CA LYS A 159 2.39 -21.64 12.63
C LYS A 159 2.73 -20.81 13.86
N VAL A 160 1.73 -20.20 14.50
CA VAL A 160 1.90 -19.32 15.66
C VAL A 160 1.09 -19.88 16.82
N ILE A 161 1.59 -19.75 18.06
CA ILE A 161 0.79 -20.03 19.25
C ILE A 161 -0.28 -18.92 19.36
N ALA A 162 -1.45 -19.16 18.76
CA ALA A 162 -2.54 -18.20 18.73
C ALA A 162 -3.25 -18.09 20.10
N ASN A 163 -3.81 -16.93 20.41
CA ASN A 163 -4.74 -16.79 21.53
C ASN A 163 -6.07 -17.46 21.17
N LYS A 164 -6.44 -18.49 21.93
CA LYS A 164 -7.65 -19.31 21.76
C LYS A 164 -8.81 -18.84 22.63
N GLY A 165 -8.62 -17.77 23.41
CA GLY A 165 -9.66 -17.18 24.24
C GLY A 165 -9.80 -17.86 25.61
N ASN A 166 -11.00 -17.72 26.20
CA ASN A 166 -11.29 -18.24 27.53
C ASN A 166 -11.80 -19.68 27.43
N LEU A 167 -11.32 -20.57 28.30
CA LEU A 167 -11.92 -21.89 28.48
C LEU A 167 -13.22 -21.76 29.28
N ALA A 168 -14.22 -22.55 28.88
CA ALA A 168 -15.49 -22.64 29.58
C ALA A 168 -15.31 -23.40 30.91
N SER A 169 -16.18 -23.10 31.88
CA SER A 169 -16.26 -23.89 33.12
C SER A 169 -16.56 -25.36 32.80
N GLY A 170 -15.99 -26.29 33.57
CA GLY A 170 -16.07 -27.73 33.31
C GLY A 170 -15.24 -28.24 32.12
N THR A 171 -14.46 -27.39 31.44
CA THR A 171 -13.53 -27.88 30.39
C THR A 171 -12.52 -28.85 31.00
N ASP A 172 -12.36 -30.01 30.38
CA ASP A 172 -11.34 -30.98 30.73
C ASP A 172 -10.04 -30.70 29.97
N LEU A 173 -8.96 -30.41 30.69
CA LEU A 173 -7.65 -30.13 30.10
C LEU A 173 -7.04 -31.31 29.35
N ASP A 174 -7.47 -32.54 29.59
CA ASP A 174 -7.02 -33.70 28.80
C ASP A 174 -7.48 -33.64 27.35
N ASN A 175 -8.56 -32.88 27.09
CA ASN A 175 -9.11 -32.64 25.77
C ASN A 175 -8.57 -31.35 25.12
N VAL A 176 -7.87 -30.49 25.86
CA VAL A 176 -7.31 -29.22 25.34
C VAL A 176 -5.93 -29.47 24.71
N ILE A 177 -5.95 -30.04 23.50
CA ILE A 177 -4.73 -30.46 22.78
C ILE A 177 -4.33 -29.55 21.62
N ASP A 178 -5.21 -28.64 21.23
CA ASP A 178 -4.96 -27.68 20.17
C ASP A 178 -3.86 -26.69 20.58
N ILE A 179 -2.88 -26.50 19.71
CA ILE A 179 -1.77 -25.57 19.95
C ILE A 179 -2.31 -24.15 20.10
N GLY A 180 -1.94 -23.46 21.17
CA GLY A 180 -2.41 -22.12 21.46
C GLY A 180 -2.27 -21.72 22.93
N THR A 181 -2.68 -20.50 23.23
CA THR A 181 -2.77 -19.96 24.58
C THR A 181 -4.23 -19.76 24.96
N TYR A 182 -4.58 -20.20 26.16
CA TYR A 182 -5.92 -20.19 26.69
C TYR A 182 -5.96 -19.46 28.03
N ARG A 183 -7.05 -18.76 28.30
CA ARG A 183 -7.32 -18.09 29.57
C ARG A 183 -8.25 -18.94 30.41
N ILE A 184 -7.93 -19.09 31.68
CA ILE A 184 -8.74 -19.78 32.67
C ILE A 184 -9.04 -18.78 33.77
N GLY A 185 -10.32 -18.56 34.06
CA GLY A 185 -10.78 -17.62 35.08
C GLY A 185 -10.95 -16.20 34.54
N GLY A 186 -12.21 -15.75 34.48
CA GLY A 186 -12.59 -14.36 34.22
C GLY A 186 -13.95 -14.12 34.85
N LEU A 187 -13.97 -13.30 35.90
CA LEU A 187 -15.15 -12.73 36.59
C LEU A 187 -16.38 -13.65 36.75
N THR A 188 -16.56 -14.10 38.00
CA THR A 188 -17.74 -14.73 38.62
C THR A 188 -17.98 -16.23 38.39
N GLY A 189 -17.71 -16.99 39.46
CA GLY A 189 -18.63 -18.01 39.99
C GLY A 189 -18.78 -19.33 39.25
N GLU A 190 -18.17 -20.36 39.85
CA GLU A 190 -18.65 -21.77 39.91
C GLU A 190 -17.98 -22.82 38.97
N THR A 191 -17.25 -23.72 39.65
CA THR A 191 -16.71 -25.06 39.31
C THR A 191 -15.97 -25.29 38.00
N ASP A 192 -14.74 -24.77 37.99
CA ASP A 192 -13.47 -25.45 37.77
C ASP A 192 -13.26 -26.35 36.55
N ILE A 193 -12.19 -25.99 35.85
CA ILE A 193 -11.51 -26.80 34.85
C ILE A 193 -11.13 -28.18 35.44
N ILE A 194 -11.40 -29.24 34.69
CA ILE A 194 -11.13 -30.63 35.07
C ILE A 194 -9.69 -31.01 34.67
N ASN A 195 -9.10 -31.97 35.39
CA ASN A 195 -7.74 -32.45 35.18
C ASN A 195 -6.68 -31.34 35.33
N VAL A 196 -6.84 -30.51 36.38
CA VAL A 196 -5.85 -29.56 36.88
C VAL A 196 -4.85 -30.23 37.84
N PRO A 197 -3.74 -29.56 38.25
CA PRO A 197 -2.88 -30.08 39.31
C PRO A 197 -3.67 -30.45 40.57
N SER A 198 -3.32 -31.56 41.21
CA SER A 198 -4.10 -32.13 42.34
C SER A 198 -4.32 -31.13 43.48
N GLU A 199 -3.34 -30.30 43.80
CA GLU A 199 -3.43 -29.24 44.82
C GLU A 199 -4.33 -28.05 44.44
N ARG A 200 -4.81 -28.01 43.18
CA ARG A 200 -5.74 -27.00 42.65
C ARG A 200 -7.12 -27.58 42.32
N SER A 201 -7.30 -28.89 42.45
CA SER A 201 -8.58 -29.55 42.18
C SER A 201 -9.65 -29.03 43.14
N GLY A 202 -10.81 -28.62 42.60
CA GLY A 202 -11.90 -28.03 43.38
C GLY A 202 -11.64 -26.61 43.90
N THR A 203 -10.66 -25.91 43.33
CA THR A 203 -10.40 -24.49 43.62
C THR A 203 -10.55 -23.64 42.36
N THR A 204 -11.09 -22.43 42.53
CA THR A 204 -11.10 -21.44 41.46
C THR A 204 -9.68 -20.98 41.15
N ILE A 205 -9.26 -21.15 39.89
CA ILE A 205 -7.95 -20.76 39.40
C ILE A 205 -8.06 -19.61 38.38
N TYR A 206 -7.17 -18.63 38.52
CA TYR A 206 -6.87 -17.68 37.45
C TYR A 206 -5.54 -18.09 36.83
N ALA A 207 -5.56 -18.49 35.56
CA ALA A 207 -4.40 -19.08 34.91
C ALA A 207 -4.34 -18.83 33.41
N TYR A 208 -3.13 -18.91 32.85
CA TYR A 208 -2.93 -19.13 31.42
C TYR A 208 -2.49 -20.57 31.19
N LEU A 209 -3.09 -21.22 30.20
CA LEU A 209 -2.65 -22.51 29.68
C LEU A 209 -2.01 -22.30 28.32
N THR A 210 -0.76 -22.70 28.17
CA THR A 210 -0.07 -22.77 26.88
C THR A 210 0.01 -24.23 26.44
N VAL A 211 -0.50 -24.51 25.24
CA VAL A 211 -0.44 -25.82 24.61
C VAL A 211 0.51 -25.71 23.41
N SER A 212 1.52 -26.58 23.38
CA SER A 212 2.55 -26.59 22.33
C SER A 212 2.89 -28.01 21.89
N GLY A 213 3.52 -28.15 20.73
CA GLY A 213 3.98 -29.43 20.19
C GLY A 213 3.41 -29.74 18.81
N THR A 214 2.97 -30.98 18.61
CA THR A 214 2.36 -31.51 17.38
C THR A 214 1.08 -32.28 17.73
N THR A 215 0.36 -32.76 16.72
CA THR A 215 -0.85 -33.59 16.92
C THR A 215 -0.58 -34.90 17.67
N THR A 216 0.65 -35.40 17.69
CA THR A 216 1.04 -36.66 18.34
C THR A 216 1.83 -36.47 19.63
N SER A 217 2.33 -35.27 19.88
CA SER A 217 3.15 -34.93 21.05
C SER A 217 2.76 -33.54 21.55
N VAL A 218 2.07 -33.48 22.69
CA VAL A 218 1.55 -32.22 23.25
C VAL A 218 2.19 -31.96 24.61
N VAL A 219 2.57 -30.71 24.85
CA VAL A 219 2.99 -30.19 26.15
C VAL A 219 1.99 -29.14 26.59
N GLN A 220 1.57 -29.23 27.84
CA GLN A 220 0.76 -28.23 28.50
C GLN A 220 1.57 -27.57 29.61
N GLU A 221 1.65 -26.24 29.56
CA GLU A 221 2.16 -25.39 30.63
C GLU A 221 1.01 -24.56 31.19
N LEU A 222 0.76 -24.69 32.49
CA LEU A 222 -0.27 -23.98 33.22
C LEU A 222 0.40 -23.00 34.20
N ILE A 223 0.21 -21.70 33.96
CA ILE A 223 0.70 -20.63 34.83
C ILE A 223 -0.48 -20.15 35.66
N VAL A 224 -0.50 -20.51 36.94
CA VAL A 224 -1.55 -20.12 37.89
C VAL A 224 -1.09 -18.90 38.68
N TYR A 225 -1.89 -17.84 38.65
CA TYR A 225 -1.71 -16.68 39.51
C TYR A 225 -2.59 -16.88 40.73
N ASP A 226 -1.97 -17.02 41.89
CA ASP A 226 -2.65 -16.87 43.16
C ASP A 226 -2.33 -15.50 43.74
N SER A 227 -2.97 -15.15 44.86
CA SER A 227 -2.68 -13.93 45.61
C SER A 227 -1.31 -13.95 46.30
N LYS A 228 -0.48 -14.99 46.07
CA LYS A 228 0.86 -15.07 46.62
C LYS A 228 1.82 -14.33 45.69
N THR A 229 2.98 -13.98 46.22
CA THR A 229 3.96 -13.09 45.57
C THR A 229 4.59 -13.67 44.29
N VAL A 230 4.37 -14.96 43.97
CA VAL A 230 4.98 -15.64 42.82
C VAL A 230 3.97 -16.57 42.16
N SER A 231 3.80 -16.43 40.85
CA SER A 231 2.99 -17.34 40.03
C SER A 231 3.55 -18.77 40.08
N GLN A 232 2.66 -19.75 40.09
CA GLN A 232 3.03 -21.16 40.12
C GLN A 232 2.89 -21.77 38.73
N ILE A 233 3.93 -22.46 38.28
CA ILE A 233 3.98 -23.05 36.94
C ILE A 233 3.87 -24.56 37.08
N TYR A 234 2.98 -25.17 36.31
CA TYR A 234 2.80 -26.60 36.22
C TYR A 234 2.95 -27.06 34.79
N ASN A 235 3.55 -28.23 34.59
CA ASN A 235 3.81 -28.79 33.28
C ASN A 235 3.38 -30.26 33.23
N ARG A 236 2.86 -30.67 32.08
CA ARG A 236 2.65 -32.08 31.75
C ARG A 236 2.77 -32.30 30.25
N SER A 237 2.95 -33.54 29.84
CA SER A 237 3.06 -33.88 28.43
C SER A 237 2.39 -35.21 28.11
N ARG A 238 2.07 -35.40 26.84
CA ARG A 238 1.61 -36.67 26.26
C ARG A 238 2.32 -36.89 24.93
N SER A 239 2.70 -38.14 24.64
CA SER A 239 3.32 -38.51 23.36
C SER A 239 2.92 -39.93 22.94
N GLY A 240 2.91 -40.20 21.64
CA GLY A 240 2.66 -41.54 21.09
C GLY A 240 1.38 -41.66 20.24
N SER A 241 0.94 -42.89 19.95
CA SER A 241 -0.24 -43.18 19.12
C SER A 241 -1.56 -43.21 19.91
N THR A 242 -1.51 -43.53 21.20
CA THR A 242 -2.62 -43.43 22.17
C THR A 242 -2.15 -42.67 23.41
N PRO A 243 -1.98 -41.34 23.30
CA PRO A 243 -1.25 -40.59 24.31
C PRO A 243 -2.15 -40.27 25.51
N THR A 244 -1.73 -40.70 26.71
CA THR A 244 -2.25 -40.21 28.00
C THR A 244 -1.34 -39.12 28.54
N PHE A 245 -1.90 -38.09 29.16
CA PHE A 245 -1.09 -37.08 29.83
C PHE A 245 -0.35 -37.66 31.04
N SER A 246 0.89 -37.23 31.23
CA SER A 246 1.60 -37.42 32.50
C SER A 246 0.85 -36.70 33.62
N PRO A 247 1.06 -37.10 34.89
CA PRO A 247 0.66 -36.27 36.02
C PRO A 247 1.24 -34.86 35.88
N TRP A 248 0.54 -33.87 36.43
CA TRP A 248 1.07 -32.51 36.54
C TRP A 248 2.30 -32.48 37.42
N SER A 249 3.38 -31.89 36.90
CA SER A 249 4.59 -31.59 37.64
C SER A 249 4.64 -30.09 37.94
N LYS A 250 4.97 -29.72 39.17
CA LYS A 250 5.13 -28.32 39.58
C LYS A 250 6.58 -27.90 39.40
N THR A 251 6.81 -26.79 38.71
CA THR A 251 8.15 -26.24 38.54
C THR A 251 8.65 -25.67 39.85
N VAL A 252 9.86 -26.07 40.24
CA VAL A 252 10.58 -25.50 41.39
C VAL A 252 11.31 -24.25 40.91
N MET A 253 10.86 -23.08 41.37
CA MET A 253 11.43 -21.79 41.01
C MET A 253 12.46 -21.35 42.06
N ALA A 254 13.61 -20.88 41.61
CA ALA A 254 14.56 -20.18 42.47
C ALA A 254 14.05 -18.75 42.78
N ASP A 255 14.50 -18.19 43.90
CA ASP A 255 14.36 -16.76 44.15
C ASP A 255 15.31 -15.94 43.24
N TYR A 256 15.25 -14.61 43.34
CA TYR A 256 16.07 -13.71 42.53
C TYR A 256 17.59 -13.90 42.74
N SER A 257 18.01 -14.54 43.84
CA SER A 257 19.41 -14.86 44.14
C SER A 257 19.84 -16.23 43.58
N GLY A 258 18.92 -16.98 42.97
CA GLY A 258 19.14 -18.35 42.49
C GLY A 258 18.96 -19.42 43.57
N LYS A 259 18.46 -19.05 44.77
CA LYS A 259 18.28 -20.01 45.87
C LYS A 259 16.92 -20.70 45.78
N VAL A 260 16.91 -22.00 46.05
CA VAL A 260 15.69 -22.81 46.14
C VAL A 260 15.52 -23.27 47.58
N THR A 261 14.32 -23.05 48.15
CA THR A 261 13.95 -23.62 49.45
C THR A 261 12.95 -24.74 49.23
N ILE A 262 13.31 -25.95 49.63
CA ILE A 262 12.45 -27.14 49.57
C ILE A 262 12.13 -27.61 50.98
N LYS A 263 10.88 -28.02 51.20
CA LYS A 263 10.42 -28.53 52.51
C LYS A 263 11.00 -29.92 52.79
N ASP A 264 10.87 -30.80 51.81
CA ASP A 264 11.30 -32.20 51.89
C ASP A 264 12.17 -32.52 50.67
N LEU A 265 13.28 -33.23 50.89
CA LEU A 265 14.19 -33.70 49.84
C LEU A 265 14.35 -35.21 49.94
N VAL A 266 14.05 -35.91 48.85
CA VAL A 266 14.35 -37.34 48.69
C VAL A 266 15.39 -37.50 47.60
N VAL A 267 16.52 -38.10 47.94
CA VAL A 267 17.60 -38.43 46.99
C VAL A 267 17.60 -39.93 46.79
N THR A 268 17.38 -40.39 45.55
CA THR A 268 17.32 -41.83 45.22
C THR A 268 18.63 -42.40 44.69
N ALA A 269 19.62 -41.54 44.42
CA ALA A 269 20.94 -41.92 43.91
C ALA A 269 22.02 -41.01 44.50
N THR A 270 22.91 -40.45 43.67
CA THR A 270 24.03 -39.59 44.11
C THR A 270 23.69 -38.11 43.98
N VAL A 271 24.03 -37.32 45.00
CA VAL A 271 24.14 -35.85 44.88
C VAL A 271 25.60 -35.50 44.59
N LYS A 272 25.85 -34.83 43.46
CA LYS A 272 27.17 -34.25 43.14
C LYS A 272 27.18 -32.78 43.56
N THR A 273 28.21 -32.37 44.28
CA THR A 273 28.32 -31.00 44.78
C THR A 273 29.73 -30.46 44.61
N VAL A 274 29.85 -29.14 44.44
CA VAL A 274 31.11 -28.40 44.49
C VAL A 274 30.93 -27.30 45.54
N ASN A 275 31.89 -27.15 46.46
CA ASN A 275 31.84 -26.17 47.54
C ASN A 275 30.53 -26.23 48.35
N LEU A 276 30.20 -27.42 48.89
CA LEU A 276 29.15 -27.54 49.91
C LEU A 276 29.49 -26.64 51.10
N GLU A 277 28.88 -25.47 51.15
CA GLU A 277 29.01 -24.55 52.26
C GLU A 277 27.95 -24.88 53.30
N ILE A 278 28.41 -25.28 54.48
CA ILE A 278 27.53 -25.57 55.61
C ILE A 278 27.41 -24.29 56.44
N THR A 279 26.33 -23.56 56.25
CA THR A 279 26.03 -22.37 57.06
C THR A 279 25.69 -22.78 58.51
N GLY A 280 26.16 -22.02 59.50
CA GLY A 280 25.90 -22.30 60.92
C GLY A 280 26.90 -23.25 61.58
N GLN A 281 28.09 -23.42 61.00
CA GLN A 281 29.21 -24.11 61.63
C GLN A 281 29.81 -23.25 62.75
N SER A 282 30.12 -23.85 63.90
CA SER A 282 30.90 -23.20 64.97
C SER A 282 32.14 -24.03 65.31
N THR A 283 33.29 -23.37 65.48
CA THR A 283 34.57 -24.05 65.76
C THR A 283 35.18 -23.52 67.06
N LYS A 284 35.68 -24.43 67.90
CA LYS A 284 36.38 -24.07 69.15
C LYS A 284 37.61 -24.95 69.36
N THR A 285 38.74 -24.32 69.66
CA THR A 285 39.98 -25.01 69.99
C THR A 285 40.15 -25.04 71.50
N VAL A 286 40.45 -26.22 72.05
CA VAL A 286 40.67 -26.43 73.48
C VAL A 286 41.97 -27.20 73.74
N SER A 287 42.63 -26.86 74.83
CA SER A 287 43.76 -27.64 75.35
C SER A 287 43.28 -28.85 76.15
N ILE A 288 44.12 -29.88 76.25
CA ILE A 288 43.76 -31.16 76.87
C ILE A 288 44.17 -31.21 78.33
N TYR A 289 45.48 -31.17 78.61
CA TYR A 289 46.02 -31.39 79.97
C TYR A 289 47.19 -30.45 80.23
N ASN A 290 47.16 -29.72 81.36
CA ASN A 290 48.17 -28.73 81.74
C ASN A 290 48.48 -27.71 80.62
N GLY A 291 47.46 -27.28 79.87
CA GLY A 291 47.60 -26.38 78.72
C GLY A 291 48.20 -27.04 77.46
N GLY A 292 48.69 -28.28 77.56
CA GLY A 292 49.20 -29.07 76.45
C GLY A 292 48.12 -29.83 75.69
N GLY A 293 48.44 -30.24 74.48
CA GLY A 293 47.51 -30.90 73.56
C GLY A 293 46.51 -29.95 72.92
N GLN A 294 45.82 -30.45 71.90
CA GLN A 294 44.83 -29.67 71.17
C GLN A 294 43.71 -30.55 70.64
N ILE A 295 42.48 -30.13 70.93
CA ILE A 295 41.27 -30.62 70.26
C ILE A 295 40.63 -29.45 69.53
N ILE A 296 40.31 -29.65 68.25
CA ILE A 296 39.50 -28.72 67.46
C ILE A 296 38.10 -29.31 67.37
N LEU A 297 37.14 -28.63 67.98
CA LEU A 297 35.74 -29.02 68.01
C LEU A 297 35.00 -28.23 66.92
N THR A 298 34.47 -28.92 65.94
CA THR A 298 33.63 -28.37 64.88
C THR A 298 32.20 -28.85 65.07
N ARG A 299 31.25 -27.94 65.26
CA ARG A 299 29.83 -28.26 65.43
C ARG A 299 29.02 -27.80 64.23
N ILE A 300 28.15 -28.68 63.75
CA ILE A 300 27.14 -28.42 62.72
C ILE A 300 25.82 -29.00 63.22
N GLY A 301 24.86 -28.13 63.54
CA GLY A 301 23.60 -28.56 64.16
C GLY A 301 23.85 -29.38 65.44
N PRO A 302 23.33 -30.61 65.56
CA PRO A 302 23.57 -31.46 66.71
C PRO A 302 24.85 -32.31 66.61
N MET A 303 25.55 -32.32 65.48
CA MET A 303 26.80 -33.07 65.30
C MET A 303 28.01 -32.25 65.74
N VAL A 304 28.87 -32.85 66.56
CA VAL A 304 30.20 -32.33 66.89
C VAL A 304 31.24 -33.30 66.37
N GLN A 305 32.18 -32.80 65.58
CA GLN A 305 33.41 -33.49 65.23
C GLN A 305 34.54 -32.93 66.09
N ALA A 306 35.27 -33.81 66.75
CA ALA A 306 36.45 -33.49 67.52
C ALA A 306 37.68 -34.02 66.80
N ASP A 307 38.51 -33.10 66.31
CA ASP A 307 39.82 -33.42 65.77
C ASP A 307 40.85 -33.29 66.91
N ILE A 308 41.35 -34.42 67.39
CA ILE A 308 42.45 -34.44 68.36
C ILE A 308 43.73 -34.27 67.56
N ARG A 309 44.29 -33.06 67.55
CA ARG A 309 45.48 -32.72 66.75
C ARG A 309 46.76 -33.11 67.45
N SER A 310 46.86 -32.86 68.74
CA SER A 310 48.02 -33.23 69.55
C SER A 310 47.59 -33.73 70.92
N MET A 311 48.29 -34.73 71.43
CA MET A 311 48.01 -35.35 72.72
C MET A 311 49.18 -35.10 73.68
N PRO A 312 48.96 -34.51 74.87
CA PRO A 312 49.99 -34.38 75.87
C PRO A 312 50.18 -35.72 76.60
N ALA A 313 51.24 -35.83 77.40
CA ALA A 313 51.38 -36.97 78.30
C ALA A 313 50.31 -36.90 79.40
N ILE A 314 49.36 -37.85 79.39
CA ILE A 314 48.30 -37.95 80.40
C ILE A 314 48.49 -39.28 81.15
N PRO A 315 48.65 -39.27 82.48
CA PRO A 315 48.77 -40.52 83.23
C PRO A 315 47.51 -41.39 83.06
N ALA A 316 47.68 -42.70 83.12
CA ALA A 316 46.59 -43.66 83.06
C ALA A 316 45.50 -43.33 84.09
N ASN A 317 44.23 -43.52 83.70
CA ASN A 317 43.07 -43.29 84.56
C ASN A 317 42.87 -41.87 85.11
N THR A 318 43.56 -40.87 84.57
CA THR A 318 43.42 -39.47 84.99
C THR A 318 42.17 -38.84 84.37
N THR A 319 41.25 -38.35 85.20
CA THR A 319 40.08 -37.58 84.72
C THR A 319 40.44 -36.11 84.62
N ILE A 320 40.25 -35.52 83.46
CA ILE A 320 40.50 -34.11 83.20
C ILE A 320 39.17 -33.42 82.98
N SER A 321 38.80 -32.52 83.89
CA SER A 321 37.51 -31.84 83.87
C SER A 321 37.51 -30.61 82.97
N GLY A 322 36.38 -30.30 82.36
CA GLY A 322 36.16 -29.05 81.62
C GLY A 322 36.89 -28.94 80.28
N VAL A 323 37.39 -30.05 79.73
CA VAL A 323 38.08 -30.06 78.43
C VAL A 323 37.10 -29.75 77.30
N ILE A 324 35.91 -30.34 77.33
CA ILE A 324 34.85 -30.06 76.35
C ILE A 324 33.90 -29.01 76.92
N PRO A 325 33.82 -27.82 76.29
CA PRO A 325 33.00 -26.71 76.78
C PRO A 325 31.51 -26.93 76.49
N ASP A 326 30.67 -26.18 77.20
CA ASP A 326 29.23 -26.11 76.91
C ASP A 326 28.98 -25.75 75.44
N GLY A 327 27.98 -26.40 74.86
CA GLY A 327 27.69 -26.29 73.43
C GLY A 327 28.43 -27.33 72.57
N TYR A 328 29.34 -28.13 73.15
CA TYR A 328 30.07 -29.17 72.42
C TYR A 328 30.06 -30.52 73.13
N LYS A 329 29.47 -30.64 74.32
CA LYS A 329 29.54 -31.85 75.13
C LYS A 329 28.81 -33.02 74.47
N PRO A 330 29.32 -34.25 74.58
CA PRO A 330 28.59 -35.43 74.15
C PRO A 330 27.22 -35.55 74.85
N ALA A 331 26.19 -35.99 74.12
CA ALA A 331 24.87 -36.24 74.70
C ALA A 331 24.89 -37.39 75.73
N ALA A 332 25.81 -38.34 75.55
CA ALA A 332 26.14 -39.46 76.42
C ALA A 332 27.66 -39.74 76.34
N ASP A 333 28.20 -40.50 77.29
CA ASP A 333 29.63 -40.84 77.31
C ASP A 333 30.06 -41.50 75.99
N TYR A 334 31.12 -40.98 75.41
CA TYR A 334 31.62 -41.39 74.09
C TYR A 334 33.04 -41.92 74.24
N THR A 335 33.27 -43.16 73.80
CA THR A 335 34.62 -43.73 73.75
C THR A 335 35.19 -43.52 72.35
N SER A 336 36.34 -42.87 72.25
CA SER A 336 37.17 -42.90 71.05
C SER A 336 38.31 -43.91 71.18
N ILE A 337 38.87 -44.28 70.04
CA ILE A 337 40.06 -45.13 69.94
C ILE A 337 41.10 -44.36 69.13
N THR A 338 42.30 -44.24 69.67
CA THR A 338 43.42 -43.60 69.00
C THR A 338 44.05 -44.55 67.98
N HIS A 339 44.88 -44.05 67.07
CA HIS A 339 45.57 -44.89 66.08
C HIS A 339 46.49 -45.96 66.71
N SER A 340 46.88 -45.78 67.97
CA SER A 340 47.69 -46.74 68.72
C SER A 340 46.85 -47.66 69.61
N ASN A 341 45.55 -47.81 69.31
CA ASN A 341 44.58 -48.64 70.01
C ASN A 341 44.34 -48.30 71.49
N ASN A 342 44.73 -47.10 71.92
CA ASN A 342 44.40 -46.61 73.24
C ASN A 342 43.01 -45.97 73.25
N ARG A 343 42.32 -46.04 74.38
CA ARG A 343 40.96 -45.52 74.53
C ARG A 343 40.96 -44.18 75.27
N LEU A 344 40.23 -43.20 74.73
CA LEU A 344 39.95 -41.94 75.41
C LEU A 344 38.43 -41.78 75.52
N ILE A 345 37.96 -41.59 76.75
CA ILE A 345 36.53 -41.41 77.04
C ILE A 345 36.25 -39.92 77.13
N PHE A 346 35.23 -39.46 76.41
CA PHE A 346 34.63 -38.13 76.51
C PHE A 346 33.31 -38.26 77.25
N TYR A 347 33.24 -37.72 78.46
CA TYR A 347 32.05 -37.81 79.29
C TYR A 347 31.02 -36.74 78.93
N ALA A 348 29.74 -37.04 79.17
CA ALA A 348 28.65 -36.09 78.92
C ALA A 348 28.75 -34.79 79.74
N ASN A 349 29.51 -34.80 80.84
CA ASN A 349 29.79 -33.59 81.63
C ASN A 349 30.91 -32.70 81.04
N GLY A 350 31.56 -33.14 79.96
CA GLY A 350 32.67 -32.45 79.29
C GLY A 350 34.05 -32.76 79.83
N SER A 351 34.17 -33.70 80.78
CA SER A 351 35.47 -34.25 81.18
C SER A 351 35.95 -35.31 80.19
N ILE A 352 37.25 -35.58 80.19
CA ILE A 352 37.86 -36.67 79.43
C ILE A 352 38.72 -37.56 80.32
N LYS A 353 38.90 -38.83 79.96
CA LYS A 353 39.74 -39.77 80.71
C LYS A 353 40.36 -40.83 79.80
N PRO A 354 41.68 -41.07 79.89
CA PRO A 354 42.30 -42.26 79.31
C PRO A 354 41.82 -43.53 80.02
N ASP A 355 41.34 -44.50 79.26
CA ASP A 355 40.86 -45.76 79.82
C ASP A 355 42.02 -46.76 79.95
N ASN A 356 42.41 -47.06 81.20
CA ASN A 356 43.48 -47.97 81.64
C ASN A 356 44.91 -47.66 81.19
N ASN A 357 45.14 -47.14 79.99
CA ASN A 357 46.46 -46.79 79.47
C ASN A 357 46.73 -45.29 79.56
N ALA A 358 48.00 -44.91 79.77
CA ALA A 358 48.42 -43.51 79.67
C ALA A 358 48.33 -43.02 78.21
N MET A 359 48.07 -41.73 78.02
CA MET A 359 48.16 -41.10 76.70
C MET A 359 49.53 -40.47 76.51
N VAL A 360 50.06 -40.55 75.30
CA VAL A 360 51.31 -39.92 74.85
C VAL A 360 51.09 -39.16 73.54
N SER A 361 52.12 -38.48 73.03
CA SER A 361 52.09 -37.74 71.76
C SER A 361 51.53 -38.57 70.61
N ASP A 362 51.92 -39.84 70.54
CA ASP A 362 51.55 -40.83 69.52
C ASP A 362 50.12 -41.37 69.74
N ASN A 363 49.28 -40.65 70.46
CA ASN A 363 47.85 -40.91 70.59
C ASN A 363 47.02 -39.74 70.06
N GLY A 364 47.66 -38.70 69.49
CA GLY A 364 47.00 -37.59 68.79
C GLY A 364 46.59 -37.95 67.36
N TYR A 365 46.38 -36.93 66.52
CA TYR A 365 46.09 -37.04 65.09
C TYR A 365 45.02 -38.05 64.70
N TYR A 366 43.88 -38.01 65.39
CA TYR A 366 42.68 -38.75 65.00
C TYR A 366 41.45 -37.87 65.17
N SER A 367 40.34 -38.27 64.57
CA SER A 367 39.06 -37.60 64.74
C SER A 367 38.01 -38.57 65.26
N CYS A 368 37.03 -38.01 65.96
CA CYS A 368 35.84 -38.73 66.36
C CYS A 368 34.65 -37.75 66.38
N SER A 369 33.45 -38.29 66.36
CA SER A 369 32.24 -37.47 66.26
C SER A 369 31.14 -38.00 67.17
N TRP A 370 30.40 -37.08 67.78
CA TRP A 370 29.29 -37.39 68.68
C TRP A 370 28.16 -36.37 68.55
N VAL A 371 26.96 -36.81 68.89
CA VAL A 371 25.80 -35.93 68.98
C VAL A 371 25.89 -35.13 70.28
N THR A 372 25.58 -33.84 70.24
CA THR A 372 25.40 -32.98 71.42
C THR A 372 23.92 -32.65 71.62
N LYS A 373 23.52 -32.55 72.89
CA LYS A 373 22.21 -32.03 73.31
C LYS A 373 22.28 -30.59 73.80
N ASP A 374 23.48 -30.02 73.86
CA ASP A 374 23.68 -28.66 74.34
C ASP A 374 23.05 -27.67 73.35
N ALA A 375 22.56 -26.56 73.86
CA ALA A 375 22.15 -25.44 73.00
C ALA A 375 23.31 -25.02 72.08
N THR A 376 22.99 -24.59 70.85
CA THR A 376 24.01 -24.10 69.91
C THR A 376 24.76 -22.94 70.57
N PRO A 377 26.11 -22.95 70.60
CA PRO A 377 26.87 -21.84 71.14
C PRO A 377 26.50 -20.57 70.38
N THR A 378 26.19 -19.49 71.09
CA THR A 378 26.10 -18.16 70.48
C THR A 378 27.50 -17.79 69.99
N THR A 379 27.64 -17.55 68.69
CA THR A 379 28.88 -17.08 68.04
C THR A 379 29.41 -15.81 68.66
#